data_AF-A0A0B1RDH4-F1
#
_entry.id   AF-A0A0B1RDH4-F1
#
_cell.length_a   1.000
_cell.length_b   1.000
_cell.length_c   1.000
_cell.angle_alpha   90.00
_cell.angle_beta   90.00
_cell.angle_gamma   90.00
#
_symmetry.space_group_name_H-M   'P 1'
#
loop_
_entity.id
_entity.type
_entity.pdbx_description
1 polymer ?
#
loop_
_entity_poly.entity_id
_entity_poly.type
_entity_poly.pdbx_seq_one_letter_code
_entity_poly.pdbx_strand_id
1 'polypeptide(L)'
;MMPYTQLERRKDQLDAAEQAAIEKEQWIDDEAARLLTCFPDKLSEFRPSQLHPQASQCCTGASANAVYQDFILNLAYLQANENYDLQVLLKWEEPCQ
;
A
#
# COMPACT_ATOMS: atom_id res chain seq x y z
N MET A 1 -37.75 1.64 -24.02
CA MET A 1 -37.38 0.30 -23.49
C MET A 1 -36.03 -0.05 -24.09
N MET A 2 -34.98 -0.20 -23.28
CA MET A 2 -33.66 -0.56 -23.82
C MET A 2 -33.69 -2.04 -24.23
N PRO A 3 -33.19 -2.41 -25.42
CA PRO A 3 -33.17 -3.80 -25.88
C PRO A 3 -32.28 -4.66 -24.99
N TYR A 4 -32.68 -5.92 -24.76
CA TYR A 4 -31.98 -6.88 -23.89
C TYR A 4 -30.47 -6.99 -24.17
N THR A 5 -30.06 -6.97 -25.44
CA THR A 5 -28.65 -7.05 -25.84
C THR A 5 -27.81 -5.84 -25.41
N GLN A 6 -28.42 -4.68 -25.19
CA GLN A 6 -27.73 -3.51 -24.62
C GLN A 6 -27.60 -3.62 -23.10
N LEU A 7 -28.51 -4.33 -22.43
CA LEU A 7 -28.42 -4.59 -20.99
C LEU A 7 -27.32 -5.60 -20.68
N GLU A 8 -27.23 -6.69 -21.46
CA GLU A 8 -26.17 -7.70 -21.32
C GLU A 8 -24.78 -7.09 -21.48
N ARG A 9 -24.55 -6.30 -22.54
CA ARG A 9 -23.26 -5.61 -22.75
C ARG A 9 -22.91 -4.66 -21.62
N ARG A 10 -23.88 -3.96 -21.04
CA ARG A 10 -23.64 -3.07 -19.90
C ARG A 10 -23.27 -3.84 -18.65
N LYS A 11 -23.91 -4.99 -18.43
CA LYS A 11 -23.59 -5.88 -17.31
C LYS A 11 -22.16 -6.40 -17.45
N ASP A 12 -21.80 -6.92 -18.62
CA ASP A 12 -20.44 -7.42 -18.88
C ASP A 12 -19.37 -6.33 -18.70
N GLN A 13 -19.69 -5.07 -19.06
CA GLN A 13 -18.80 -3.92 -18.81
C GLN A 13 -18.64 -3.59 -17.32
N LEU A 14 -19.73 -3.69 -16.55
CA LEU A 14 -19.68 -3.47 -15.09
C LEU A 14 -18.89 -4.59 -14.41
N ASP A 15 -19.16 -5.85 -14.79
CA ASP A 15 -18.46 -7.03 -14.27
C ASP A 15 -16.94 -6.92 -14.56
N ALA A 16 -16.57 -6.47 -15.76
CA ALA A 16 -15.16 -6.25 -16.11
C ALA A 16 -14.52 -5.09 -15.32
N ALA A 17 -15.25 -4.01 -15.07
CA ALA A 17 -14.75 -2.88 -14.29
C ALA A 17 -14.58 -3.22 -12.81
N GLU A 18 -15.50 -4.01 -12.24
CA GLU A 18 -15.42 -4.53 -10.88
C GLU A 18 -14.23 -5.47 -10.72
N GLN A 19 -14.06 -6.40 -11.67
CA GLN A 19 -12.90 -7.30 -11.68
C GLN A 19 -11.57 -6.54 -11.74
N ALA A 20 -11.47 -5.51 -12.59
CA ALA A 20 -10.27 -4.69 -12.68
C ALA A 20 -9.99 -3.89 -11.39
N ALA A 21 -11.03 -3.47 -10.67
CA ALA A 21 -10.87 -2.80 -9.37
C ALA A 21 -10.35 -3.78 -8.31
N ILE A 22 -10.89 -5.00 -8.26
CA ILE A 22 -10.43 -6.06 -7.36
C ILE A 22 -8.97 -6.41 -7.62
N GLU A 23 -8.58 -6.57 -8.89
CA GLU A 23 -7.19 -6.86 -9.27
C GLU A 23 -6.24 -5.73 -8.89
N LYS A 24 -6.68 -4.46 -9.03
CA LYS A 24 -5.91 -3.30 -8.57
C LYS A 24 -5.72 -3.33 -7.05
N GLU A 25 -6.79 -3.56 -6.29
CA GLU A 25 -6.73 -3.61 -4.83
C GLU A 25 -5.79 -4.73 -4.35
N GLN A 26 -5.90 -5.93 -4.93
CA GLN A 26 -5.00 -7.05 -4.62
C GLN A 26 -3.54 -6.72 -4.89
N TRP A 27 -3.24 -6.08 -6.02
CA TRP A 27 -1.87 -5.67 -6.34
C TRP A 27 -1.32 -4.67 -5.31
N ILE A 28 -2.14 -3.70 -4.90
CA ILE A 28 -1.76 -2.70 -3.89
C ILE A 28 -1.51 -3.37 -2.54
N ASP A 29 -2.37 -4.31 -2.13
CA ASP A 29 -2.21 -5.06 -0.88
C ASP A 29 -0.89 -5.86 -0.88
N ASP A 30 -0.59 -6.56 -1.98
CA ASP A 30 0.64 -7.34 -2.15
C ASP A 30 1.89 -6.44 -2.11
N GLU A 31 1.87 -5.31 -2.81
CA GLU A 31 2.99 -4.37 -2.84
C GLU A 31 3.17 -3.66 -1.48
N ALA A 32 2.09 -3.27 -0.81
CA ALA A 32 2.15 -2.71 0.54
C ALA A 32 2.73 -3.73 1.53
N ALA A 33 2.33 -5.00 1.44
CA ALA A 33 2.90 -6.07 2.26
C ALA A 33 4.41 -6.23 1.99
N ARG A 34 4.84 -6.18 0.72
CA ARG A 34 6.27 -6.20 0.36
C ARG A 34 7.02 -5.03 0.97
N LEU A 35 6.50 -3.81 0.86
CA LEU A 35 7.12 -2.60 1.42
C LEU A 35 7.22 -2.65 2.94
N LEU A 36 6.22 -3.20 3.63
CA LEU A 36 6.23 -3.36 5.08
C LEU A 36 7.39 -4.24 5.58
N THR A 37 7.82 -5.24 4.80
CA THR A 37 8.98 -6.08 5.18
C THR A 37 10.30 -5.31 5.28
N CYS A 38 10.39 -4.12 4.69
CA CYS A 38 11.57 -3.26 4.77
C CYS A 38 11.64 -2.47 6.09
N PHE A 39 10.54 -2.39 6.83
CA PHE A 39 10.46 -1.67 8.10
C PHE A 39 10.66 -2.64 9.28
N PRO A 40 11.29 -2.18 10.38
CA PRO A 40 11.37 -2.98 11.60
C PRO A 40 10.00 -3.16 12.25
N ASP A 41 9.80 -4.27 12.96
CA ASP A 41 8.52 -4.59 13.63
C ASP A 41 8.17 -3.60 14.75
N LYS A 42 9.21 -3.01 15.36
CA LYS A 42 9.07 -2.08 16.48
C LYS A 42 9.82 -0.79 16.24
N LEU A 43 9.23 0.31 16.67
CA LEU A 43 9.87 1.62 16.63
C LEU A 43 11.23 1.65 17.36
N SER A 44 11.37 0.88 18.44
CA SER A 44 12.60 0.78 19.23
C SER A 44 13.76 0.08 18.51
N GLU A 45 13.48 -0.68 17.45
CA GLU A 45 14.48 -1.43 16.68
C GLU A 45 15.15 -0.57 15.61
N PHE A 46 14.60 0.61 15.31
CA PHE A 46 15.34 1.63 14.56
C PHE A 46 16.62 1.96 15.31
N ARG A 47 17.77 1.67 14.69
CA ARG A 47 19.09 1.75 15.34
C ARG A 47 19.23 3.04 16.14
N PRO A 48 19.25 2.97 17.49
CA PRO A 48 19.26 4.13 18.38
C PRO A 48 20.54 4.96 18.35
N SER A 49 21.49 4.68 17.45
CA SER A 49 22.84 5.23 17.48
C SER A 49 22.93 6.77 17.37
N GLN A 50 21.80 7.47 17.19
CA GLN A 50 21.74 8.93 17.13
C GLN A 50 20.59 9.59 17.93
N LEU A 51 19.76 8.82 18.65
CA LEU A 51 18.63 9.42 19.37
C LEU A 51 19.03 9.89 20.77
N HIS A 52 18.61 11.09 21.14
CA HIS A 52 18.75 11.61 22.50
C HIS A 52 18.03 10.68 23.51
N PRO A 53 18.55 10.46 24.73
CA PRO A 53 17.98 9.51 25.69
C PRO A 53 16.48 9.72 25.98
N GLN A 54 16.03 10.98 26.05
CA GLN A 54 14.61 11.30 26.24
C GLN A 54 13.75 10.93 25.03
N ALA A 55 14.27 11.09 23.81
CA ALA A 55 13.56 10.68 22.59
C ALA A 55 13.47 9.15 22.51
N SER A 56 14.52 8.45 22.91
CA SER A 56 14.51 6.98 22.99
C SER A 56 13.45 6.47 23.97
N GLN A 57 13.25 7.13 25.12
CA GLN A 57 12.19 6.79 26.06
C GLN A 57 10.79 6.92 25.43
N CYS A 58 10.54 7.98 24.65
CA CYS A 58 9.29 8.15 23.92
C CYS A 58 9.02 6.99 22.94
N CYS A 59 10.05 6.40 22.34
CA CYS A 59 9.93 5.29 21.39
C CYS A 59 9.62 3.93 22.04
N THR A 60 9.74 3.80 23.36
CA THR A 60 9.51 2.54 24.09
C THR A 60 8.10 2.38 24.66
N GLY A 61 7.26 3.43 24.59
CA GLY A 61 5.89 3.38 25.07
C GLY A 61 4.99 2.50 24.19
N ALA A 62 4.05 1.78 24.80
CA ALA A 62 3.09 0.93 24.08
C ALA A 62 2.26 1.71 23.03
N SER A 63 1.90 2.96 23.34
CA SER A 63 1.22 3.85 22.39
C SER A 63 2.11 4.28 21.23
N ALA A 64 3.41 4.45 21.45
CA ALA A 64 4.35 4.87 20.41
C ALA A 64 4.51 3.78 19.34
N ASN A 65 4.51 2.50 19.75
CA ASN A 65 4.59 1.40 18.79
C ASN A 65 3.31 1.27 17.95
N ALA A 66 2.12 1.48 18.54
CA ALA A 66 0.87 1.48 17.80
C ALA A 66 0.83 2.63 16.76
N VAL A 67 1.21 3.84 17.18
CA VAL A 67 1.30 5.01 16.27
C VAL A 67 2.31 4.75 15.15
N TYR A 68 3.43 4.11 15.46
CA TYR A 68 4.42 3.74 14.46
C TYR A 68 3.88 2.73 13.45
N GLN A 69 3.19 1.68 13.91
CA GLN A 69 2.58 0.68 13.05
C GLN A 69 1.55 1.30 12.11
N ASP A 70 0.66 2.16 12.63
CA ASP A 70 -0.30 2.91 11.82
C ASP A 70 0.40 3.80 10.80
N PHE A 71 1.51 4.45 11.19
CA PHE A 71 2.28 5.31 10.31
C PHE A 71 2.91 4.54 9.13
N ILE A 72 3.61 3.44 9.40
CA ILE A 72 4.26 2.65 8.34
C ILE A 72 3.24 1.96 7.44
N LEU A 73 2.09 1.56 7.99
CA LEU A 73 0.99 0.99 7.22
C LEU A 73 0.48 2.00 6.21
N ASN A 74 0.11 3.19 6.66
CA ASN A 74 -0.37 4.26 5.78
C ASN A 74 0.68 4.63 4.73
N LEU A 75 1.95 4.71 5.11
CA LEU A 75 3.05 5.02 4.19
C LEU A 75 3.21 3.94 3.12
N ALA A 76 3.16 2.66 3.50
CA ALA A 76 3.28 1.53 2.58
C ALA A 76 2.14 1.52 1.56
N TYR A 77 0.89 1.73 1.98
CA TYR A 77 -0.26 1.81 1.08
C TYR A 77 -0.21 3.02 0.15
N LEU A 78 0.23 4.17 0.65
CA LEU A 78 0.41 5.37 -0.18
C LEU A 78 1.46 5.12 -1.27
N GLN A 79 2.61 4.56 -0.90
CA GLN A 79 3.67 4.23 -1.85
C GLN A 79 3.24 3.11 -2.82
N ALA A 80 2.52 2.10 -2.35
CA ALA A 80 2.00 1.04 -3.21
C ALA A 80 1.04 1.60 -4.27
N ASN A 81 0.15 2.52 -3.92
CA ASN A 81 -0.72 3.16 -4.92
C ASN A 81 0.07 4.00 -5.95
N GLU A 82 1.11 4.72 -5.52
CA GLU A 82 2.02 5.40 -6.46
C GLU A 82 2.75 4.41 -7.37
N ASN A 83 3.23 3.29 -6.82
CA ASN A 83 3.90 2.25 -7.60
C ASN A 83 2.95 1.59 -8.61
N TYR A 84 1.67 1.41 -8.26
CA TYR A 84 0.66 0.91 -9.21
C TYR A 84 0.51 1.85 -10.40
N ASP A 85 0.40 3.15 -10.14
CA ASP A 85 0.27 4.16 -11.18
C ASP A 85 1.52 4.18 -12.09
N LEU A 86 2.72 3.99 -11.54
CA LEU A 86 3.97 3.94 -12.31
C LEU A 86 4.14 2.63 -13.10
N GLN A 87 3.95 1.48 -12.46
CA GLN A 87 4.27 0.17 -13.05
C GLN A 87 3.14 -0.39 -13.92
N VAL A 88 1.88 -0.20 -13.52
CA VAL A 88 0.73 -0.80 -14.19
C VAL A 88 0.11 0.18 -15.19
N LEU A 89 -0.12 1.43 -14.79
CA LEU A 89 -0.74 2.41 -15.70
C LEU A 89 0.27 3.00 -16.70
N LEU A 90 1.46 3.36 -16.23
CA LEU A 90 2.48 4.00 -17.06
C LEU A 90 3.48 3.00 -17.69
N LYS A 91 3.42 1.71 -17.30
CA LYS A 91 4.35 0.66 -17.74
C LYS A 91 5.82 1.08 -17.63
N TRP A 92 6.15 1.89 -16.62
CA TRP A 92 7.52 2.24 -16.35
C TRP A 92 8.22 1.03 -15.73
N GLU A 93 9.03 0.36 -16.55
CA GLU A 93 10.09 -0.51 -16.06
C GLU A 93 11.15 0.41 -15.43
N GLU A 94 11.37 0.31 -14.12
CA GLU A 94 12.52 0.96 -13.51
C GLU A 94 13.79 0.48 -14.22
N PRO A 95 14.74 1.37 -14.55
CA PRO A 95 16.02 0.94 -15.09
C PRO A 95 16.71 0.07 -14.05
N CYS A 96 16.93 -1.20 -14.39
CA CYS A 96 17.75 -2.12 -13.60
C CYS A 96 19.06 -1.42 -13.23
N GLN A 97 19.30 -1.23 -11.92
CA GLN A 97 20.63 -0.86 -11.41
C GLN A 97 21.53 -2.10 -11.32
#